data_AF-V4P5G6-F1
#
_entry.id   AF-V4P5G6-F1
#
_cell.length_a   1.000
_cell.length_b   1.000
_cell.length_c   1.000
_cell.angle_alpha   90.00
_cell.angle_beta   90.00
_cell.angle_gamma   90.00
#
_symmetry.space_group_name_H-M   'P 1'
#
loop_
_entity.id
_entity.type
_entity.pdbx_description
1 polymer ?
#
loop_
_entity_poly.entity_id
_entity_poly.type
_entity_poly.pdbx_seq_one_letter_code
_entity_poly.pdbx_strand_id
1 'polypeptide(L)'
;MAKRYAGQPRHDAEPRDWEIAAWKRFATVALDVALQRTAKMGQLLELAEDARRLRVFGPEGPSNSCTRLIEIAREAARSSVPRAYLIDLDRLAREILMLCDGHTEVRKAARGI
;
A
#
# COMPACT_ATOMS: atom_id res chain seq x y z
N MET A 1 -4.39 -15.94 -35.85
CA MET A 1 -4.06 -16.86 -34.74
C MET A 1 -3.54 -16.03 -33.58
N ALA A 2 -4.41 -15.73 -32.60
CA ALA A 2 -4.10 -14.82 -31.50
C ALA A 2 -3.26 -15.53 -30.43
N LYS A 3 -1.99 -15.15 -30.29
CA LYS A 3 -1.17 -15.56 -29.15
C LYS A 3 -1.65 -14.78 -27.93
N ARG A 4 -2.39 -15.46 -27.05
CA ARG A 4 -2.68 -15.03 -25.68
C ARG A 4 -1.34 -15.01 -24.93
N TYR A 5 -0.80 -13.82 -24.71
CA TYR A 5 0.30 -13.64 -23.77
C TYR A 5 -0.24 -13.89 -22.36
N ALA A 6 0.16 -15.02 -21.77
CA ALA A 6 0.03 -15.27 -20.35
C ALA A 6 0.72 -14.14 -19.58
N GLY A 7 0.08 -13.71 -18.48
CA GLY A 7 0.46 -12.53 -17.71
C GLY A 7 1.93 -12.48 -17.34
N GLN A 8 2.66 -11.56 -17.97
CA GLN A 8 3.89 -11.03 -17.41
C GLN A 8 3.54 -10.27 -16.13
N PRO A 9 4.26 -10.49 -15.02
CA PRO A 9 4.09 -9.66 -13.84
C PRO A 9 4.42 -8.21 -14.22
N ARG A 10 3.55 -7.30 -13.80
CA ARG A 10 3.58 -5.88 -14.15
C ARG A 10 4.66 -5.17 -13.31
N HIS A 11 5.93 -5.54 -13.47
CA HIS A 11 7.02 -5.12 -12.59
C HIS A 11 7.60 -3.72 -12.88
N ASP A 12 7.23 -3.06 -13.99
CA ASP A 12 7.81 -1.76 -14.40
C ASP A 12 6.79 -0.62 -14.54
N ALA A 13 5.52 -0.84 -14.20
CA ALA A 13 4.48 0.16 -14.38
C ALA A 13 4.16 0.86 -13.05
N GLU A 14 4.26 2.19 -13.03
CA GLU A 14 3.83 3.02 -11.91
C GLU A 14 2.32 2.81 -11.59
N PRO A 15 1.89 2.94 -10.31
CA PRO A 15 0.49 2.79 -9.92
C PRO A 15 -0.44 3.77 -10.63
N ARG A 16 -1.61 3.31 -11.10
CA ARG A 16 -2.66 4.17 -11.68
C ARG A 16 -3.34 5.04 -10.62
N ASP A 17 -4.06 6.08 -11.02
CA ASP A 17 -4.72 7.03 -10.08
C ASP A 17 -5.61 6.31 -9.05
N TRP A 18 -6.37 5.30 -9.49
CA TRP A 18 -7.22 4.52 -8.59
C TRP A 18 -6.41 3.60 -7.65
N GLU A 19 -5.24 3.11 -8.08
CA GLU A 19 -4.31 2.32 -7.25
C GLU A 19 -3.65 3.22 -6.20
N ILE A 20 -3.25 4.45 -6.59
CA ILE A 20 -2.75 5.47 -5.66
C ILE A 20 -3.81 5.79 -4.60
N ALA A 21 -5.06 5.99 -5.01
CA ALA A 21 -6.16 6.22 -4.07
C ALA A 21 -6.39 5.02 -3.14
N ALA A 22 -6.25 3.79 -3.64
CA ALA A 22 -6.34 2.58 -2.81
C ALA A 22 -5.18 2.47 -1.81
N TRP A 23 -3.94 2.73 -2.24
CA TRP A 23 -2.78 2.81 -1.36
C TRP A 23 -2.93 3.88 -0.29
N LYS A 24 -3.44 5.06 -0.65
CA LYS A 24 -3.70 6.14 0.30
C LYS A 24 -4.70 5.70 1.37
N ARG A 25 -5.81 5.07 0.99
CA ARG A 25 -6.79 4.52 1.94
C ARG A 25 -6.19 3.47 2.87
N PHE A 26 -5.44 2.52 2.31
CA PHE A 26 -4.81 1.47 3.11
C PHE A 26 -3.80 2.05 4.10
N ALA A 27 -2.92 2.94 3.64
CA ALA A 27 -1.94 3.60 4.50
C ALA A 27 -2.60 4.48 5.58
N THR A 28 -3.69 5.19 5.28
CA THR A 28 -4.44 5.94 6.32
C THR A 28 -4.99 5.01 7.39
N VAL A 29 -5.59 3.88 7.01
CA VAL A 29 -6.10 2.90 8.00
C VAL A 29 -4.97 2.28 8.80
N ALA A 30 -3.85 1.93 8.16
CA ALA A 30 -2.67 1.43 8.86
C ALA A 30 -2.11 2.44 9.87
N LEU A 31 -2.08 3.73 9.51
CA LEU A 31 -1.67 4.80 10.41
C LEU A 31 -2.63 4.97 11.58
N ASP A 32 -3.94 4.95 11.33
CA ASP A 32 -4.94 5.05 12.41
C ASP A 32 -4.88 3.85 13.36
N VAL A 33 -4.58 2.64 12.86
CA VAL A 33 -4.28 1.48 13.70
C VAL A 33 -3.02 1.70 14.52
N ALA A 34 -1.93 2.13 13.88
CA ALA A 34 -0.65 2.38 14.55
C ALA A 34 -0.77 3.40 15.69
N LEU A 35 -1.55 4.45 15.46
CA LEU A 35 -1.86 5.50 16.43
C LEU A 35 -2.97 5.12 17.42
N GLN A 36 -3.47 3.88 17.37
CA GLN A 36 -4.51 3.33 18.25
C GLN A 36 -5.79 4.20 18.27
N ARG A 37 -6.20 4.69 17.09
CA ARG A 37 -7.39 5.52 16.92
C ARG A 37 -8.63 4.67 16.64
N THR A 38 -9.37 4.99 15.58
CA THR A 38 -10.70 4.46 15.27
C THR A 38 -10.70 3.19 14.43
N ALA A 39 -9.57 2.87 13.77
CA ALA A 39 -9.49 1.76 12.82
C ALA A 39 -9.42 0.39 13.50
N LYS A 40 -10.16 -0.58 12.96
CA LYS A 40 -10.20 -1.96 13.46
C LYS A 40 -9.21 -2.84 12.70
N MET A 41 -8.59 -3.79 13.40
CA MET A 41 -7.68 -4.78 12.79
C MET A 41 -8.31 -5.57 11.64
N GLY A 42 -9.62 -5.82 11.67
CA GLY A 42 -10.33 -6.47 10.56
C GLY A 42 -10.31 -5.65 9.26
N GLN A 43 -10.51 -4.34 9.36
CA GLN A 43 -10.44 -3.43 8.20
C GLN A 43 -9.01 -3.32 7.66
N LEU A 44 -8.01 -3.31 8.55
CA LEU A 44 -6.61 -3.35 8.16
C LEU A 44 -6.28 -4.60 7.33
N LEU A 45 -6.76 -5.77 7.76
CA LEU A 45 -6.54 -7.03 7.07
C LEU A 45 -7.21 -7.07 5.69
N GLU A 46 -8.46 -6.61 5.59
CA GLU A 46 -9.20 -6.54 4.32
C GLU A 46 -8.44 -5.69 3.30
N LEU A 47 -8.04 -4.47 3.69
CA LEU A 47 -7.30 -3.57 2.83
C LEU A 47 -5.92 -4.13 2.46
N ALA A 48 -5.26 -4.86 3.35
CA ALA A 48 -3.98 -5.51 3.05
C ALA A 48 -4.14 -6.62 2.00
N GLU A 49 -5.21 -7.41 2.03
CA GLU A 49 -5.45 -8.45 1.03
C GLU A 49 -5.84 -7.85 -0.35
N ASP A 50 -6.61 -6.77 -0.36
CA ASP A 50 -6.90 -6.01 -1.59
C ASP A 50 -5.63 -5.40 -2.19
N ALA A 51 -4.75 -4.84 -1.35
CA ALA A 51 -3.53 -4.18 -1.75
C ALA A 51 -2.54 -5.11 -2.49
N ARG A 52 -2.60 -6.43 -2.26
CA ARG A 52 -1.74 -7.43 -2.94
C ARG A 52 -1.88 -7.47 -4.46
N ARG A 53 -2.97 -6.91 -5.00
CA ARG A 53 -3.25 -6.88 -6.43
C ARG A 53 -2.89 -5.54 -7.07
N LEU A 54 -2.47 -4.57 -6.27
CA LEU A 54 -2.10 -3.24 -6.72
C LEU A 54 -0.65 -3.22 -7.18
N ARG A 55 -0.35 -2.41 -8.19
CA ARG A 55 1.03 -2.01 -8.48
C ARG A 55 1.63 -1.27 -7.28
N VAL A 56 2.92 -1.45 -7.06
CA VAL A 56 3.67 -0.76 -5.99
C VAL A 56 4.42 0.45 -6.53
N PHE A 57 4.81 1.35 -5.65
CA PHE A 57 5.70 2.47 -6.00
C PHE A 57 7.15 1.96 -6.12
N GLY A 58 7.80 2.22 -7.25
CA GLY A 58 9.17 1.78 -7.51
C GLY A 58 9.31 0.25 -7.70
N PRO A 59 10.55 -0.28 -7.65
CA PRO A 59 10.83 -1.69 -7.91
C PRO A 59 10.10 -2.61 -6.92
N GLU A 60 9.41 -3.62 -7.44
CA GLU A 60 8.73 -4.61 -6.61
C GLU A 60 9.74 -5.58 -5.99
N GLY A 61 9.57 -5.87 -4.70
CA GLY A 61 10.43 -6.78 -3.97
C GLY A 61 10.11 -6.82 -2.47
N PRO A 62 10.74 -7.73 -1.71
CA PRO A 62 10.51 -7.88 -0.27
C PRO A 62 10.97 -6.66 0.56
N SER A 63 11.89 -5.86 0.02
CA SER A 63 12.32 -4.60 0.64
C SER A 63 11.42 -3.41 0.32
N ASN A 64 10.50 -3.54 -0.65
CA ASN A 64 9.61 -2.46 -1.05
C ASN A 64 8.63 -2.11 0.08
N SER A 65 8.47 -0.83 0.37
CA SER A 65 7.64 -0.35 1.48
C SER A 65 6.17 -0.73 1.35
N CYS A 66 5.63 -0.83 0.13
CA CYS A 66 4.28 -1.33 -0.14
C CYS A 66 4.15 -2.81 0.25
N THR A 67 5.09 -3.64 -0.19
CA THR A 67 5.15 -5.07 0.14
C THR A 67 5.27 -5.27 1.65
N ARG A 68 6.19 -4.55 2.28
CA ARG A 68 6.40 -4.62 3.74
C ARG A 68 5.17 -4.15 4.51
N LEU A 69 4.47 -3.11 4.07
CA LEU A 69 3.25 -2.67 4.75
C LEU A 69 2.17 -3.75 4.72
N ILE A 70 1.99 -4.42 3.57
CA ILE A 70 1.05 -5.54 3.45
C ILE A 70 1.40 -6.65 4.44
N GLU A 71 2.67 -7.06 4.49
CA GLU A 71 3.13 -8.13 5.37
C GLU A 71 2.91 -7.79 6.85
N ILE A 72 3.40 -6.63 7.27
CA ILE A 72 3.26 -6.16 8.66
C ILE A 72 1.79 -6.00 9.05
N ALA A 73 0.93 -5.49 8.16
CA ALA A 73 -0.50 -5.36 8.43
C ALA A 73 -1.18 -6.72 8.65
N ARG A 74 -0.81 -7.74 7.86
CA ARG A 74 -1.35 -9.10 7.98
C ARG A 74 -0.87 -9.78 9.26
N GLU A 75 0.41 -9.62 9.60
CA GLU A 75 0.98 -10.13 10.85
C GLU A 75 0.34 -9.47 12.07
N ALA A 76 0.24 -8.13 12.07
CA ALA A 76 -0.40 -7.38 13.14
C ALA A 76 -1.86 -7.81 13.37
N ALA A 77 -2.63 -7.99 12.30
CA ALA A 77 -4.04 -8.38 12.39
C ALA A 77 -4.26 -9.82 12.87
N ARG A 78 -3.27 -10.72 12.73
CA ARG A 78 -3.35 -12.13 13.14
C ARG A 78 -2.59 -12.43 14.42
N SER A 79 -1.77 -11.50 14.90
CA SER A 79 -0.93 -11.68 16.08
C SER A 79 -1.76 -11.63 17.37
N SER A 80 -1.35 -12.42 18.36
CA SER A 80 -1.80 -12.29 19.75
C SER A 80 -1.18 -11.07 20.45
N VAL A 81 -0.14 -10.47 19.86
CA VAL A 81 0.55 -9.26 20.35
C VAL A 81 0.66 -8.20 19.23
N PRO A 82 -0.44 -7.59 18.76
CA PRO A 82 -0.42 -6.62 17.66
C PRO A 82 0.43 -5.37 17.93
N ARG A 83 0.66 -5.05 19.21
CA ARG A 83 1.43 -3.87 19.64
C ARG A 83 2.87 -3.86 19.14
N ALA A 84 3.47 -5.02 18.91
CA ALA A 84 4.85 -5.14 18.40
C ALA A 84 5.02 -4.53 16.99
N TYR A 85 3.93 -4.41 16.24
CA TYR A 85 3.93 -3.99 14.84
C TYR A 85 3.58 -2.51 14.63
N LEU A 86 3.12 -1.81 15.67
CA LEU A 86 2.58 -0.44 15.51
C LEU A 86 3.63 0.55 15.02
N ILE A 87 4.89 0.40 15.45
CA ILE A 87 5.99 1.28 15.01
C ILE A 87 6.26 1.10 13.52
N ASP A 88 6.31 -0.15 13.04
CA ASP A 88 6.51 -0.42 11.61
C ASP A 88 5.30 0.01 10.77
N LEU A 89 4.08 -0.18 11.28
CA LEU A 89 2.86 0.32 10.64
C LEU A 89 2.88 1.84 10.50
N ASP A 90 3.21 2.61 11.55
CA ASP A 90 3.28 4.08 11.49
C ASP A 90 4.31 4.52 10.44
N ARG A 91 5.52 3.97 10.50
CA ARG A 91 6.62 4.35 9.60
C ARG A 91 6.26 4.07 8.14
N LEU A 92 5.84 2.85 7.82
CA LEU A 92 5.54 2.43 6.44
C LEU A 92 4.29 3.14 5.90
N ALA A 93 3.27 3.35 6.73
CA ALA A 93 2.08 4.09 6.33
C ALA A 93 2.42 5.53 5.93
N ARG A 94 3.21 6.24 6.74
CA ARG A 94 3.65 7.61 6.42
C ARG A 94 4.45 7.66 5.12
N GLU A 95 5.36 6.72 4.93
CA GLU A 95 6.17 6.62 3.72
C GLU A 95 5.28 6.47 2.47
N ILE A 96 4.29 5.57 2.51
CA ILE A 96 3.37 5.36 1.40
C ILE A 96 2.47 6.57 1.16
N LEU A 97 2.01 7.25 2.22
CA LEU A 97 1.24 8.50 2.08
C LEU A 97 2.05 9.58 1.35
N MET A 98 3.33 9.74 1.71
CA MET A 98 4.23 10.67 1.02
C MET A 98 4.42 10.31 -0.46
N LEU A 99 4.58 9.02 -0.77
CA LEU A 99 4.67 8.55 -2.16
C LEU A 99 3.37 8.85 -2.93
N CYS A 100 2.21 8.57 -2.34
CA CYS A 100 0.91 8.86 -2.96
C CYS A 100 0.75 10.35 -3.29
N ASP A 101 1.14 11.23 -2.36
CA ASP A 101 1.06 12.67 -2.55
C ASP A 101 2.05 13.13 -3.64
N GLY A 102 3.30 12.65 -3.61
CA GLY A 102 4.31 12.95 -4.62
C GLY A 102 3.86 12.56 -6.05
N HIS A 103 3.31 11.35 -6.23
CA HIS A 103 2.79 10.93 -7.53
C HIS A 103 1.57 11.74 -7.98
N THR A 104 0.73 12.16 -7.06
CA THR A 104 -0.44 13.00 -7.37
C THR A 104 -0.01 14.36 -7.90
N GLU A 105 0.97 14.99 -7.25
CA GLU A 105 1.48 16.31 -7.67
C GLU A 105 2.20 16.25 -9.02
N VAL A 106 3.04 15.24 -9.26
CA VAL A 106 3.69 15.04 -10.58
C VAL A 106 2.66 14.88 -11.69
N ARG A 107 1.55 14.16 -11.43
CA ARG A 107 0.50 13.97 -12.42
C ARG A 107 -0.33 15.21 -12.69
N LYS A 108 -0.60 16.05 -11.69
CA LYS A 108 -1.26 17.35 -11.90
C LYS A 108 -0.38 18.26 -12.77
N ALA A 109 0.90 18.38 -12.42
CA ALA A 109 1.87 19.14 -13.19
C ALA A 109 1.97 18.66 -14.66
N ALA A 110 2.01 17.35 -14.88
CA ALA A 110 2.03 16.77 -16.24
C ALA A 110 0.73 16.99 -17.03
N ARG A 111 -0.41 17.22 -16.36
CA ARG A 111 -1.71 17.50 -17.00
C ARG A 111 -1.95 19.00 -17.22
N GLY A 112 -1.06 19.88 -16.75
CA GLY A 112 -1.22 21.33 -16.86
C GLY A 112 -2.39 21.87 -16.03
N ILE A 113 -2.74 21.17 -14.94
CA ILE A 113 -3.79 21.55 -13.97
C ILE A 113 -3.13 22.05 -12.70
#